data_AF-A0A821UI18-F1
#
_entry.id   AF-A0A821UI18-F1
#
_cell.length_a   1.000
_cell.length_b   1.000
_cell.length_c   1.000
_cell.angle_alpha   90.00
_cell.angle_beta   90.00
_cell.angle_gamma   90.00
#
_symmetry.space_group_name_H-M   'P 1'
#
loop_
_entity.id
_entity.type
_entity.pdbx_description
1 polymer ?
#
loop_
_entity_poly.entity_id
_entity_poly.type
_entity_poly.pdbx_seq_one_letter_code
_entity_poly.pdbx_strand_id
1 'polypeptide(L)'
;EQRTKEDIRFYPNGTISYRESRNYTFDRSKSIADETFSINTINVVYMTLINYLQTYNVPDLFRQIIGTILTIVEKPIMQRTIKEYLWGYEDPILSILKNRLPQLVMNDQISVFASVVNEAQYETILINNGIGYDNNHNERINNLGKIERFNFSTSLSIWSNKYANMINGTDSTLWHPDAKKDETIYTFMNDICRSVYLKYNQTHKNLFDINTYQYIVSNDTFANISDNEGFCLNYTMGNQTQKLKCLPNGLFSLTPCLHLSGSSLSIPLPIIASNPHFLATDRSVQDAVDGLIPDEMLHRSYMDIEPTTGIVMNGTRRMQFNINVVNDSKIGPLSHIHPLVYPMFWVNEHGEIDKPNADMFHKKVSVPLTVLMILKYIFLAIGILLFITVISLLVYSRYKNNQTDVVIVAVEPTTTTDETTPLLA
;
A
#
# COMPACT_ATOMS: atom_id res chain seq x y z
N GLU A 1 -8.00 -16.64 -0.44
CA GLU A 1 -7.24 -16.32 -1.66
C GLU A 1 -5.99 -17.16 -1.69
N GLN A 2 -5.55 -17.58 -2.86
CA GLN A 2 -4.26 -18.20 -3.10
C GLN A 2 -3.50 -17.35 -4.11
N ARG A 3 -2.33 -16.85 -3.72
CA ARG A 3 -1.45 -16.03 -4.57
C ARG A 3 -0.25 -16.85 -5.01
N THR A 4 0.04 -16.84 -6.30
CA THR A 4 1.19 -17.56 -6.87
C THR A 4 1.97 -16.64 -7.80
N LYS A 5 3.27 -16.52 -7.58
CA LYS A 5 4.18 -15.84 -8.51
C LYS A 5 4.63 -16.84 -9.58
N GLU A 6 4.32 -16.53 -10.83
CA GLU A 6 4.54 -17.36 -12.02
C GLU A 6 5.55 -16.68 -12.97
N ASP A 7 6.10 -17.45 -13.92
CA ASP A 7 7.08 -16.99 -14.93
C ASP A 7 8.27 -16.21 -14.36
N ILE A 8 8.78 -16.65 -13.22
CA ILE A 8 9.86 -15.97 -12.51
C ILE A 8 11.13 -15.98 -13.36
N ARG A 9 11.69 -14.79 -13.64
CA ARG A 9 12.98 -14.64 -14.34
C ARG A 9 13.91 -13.75 -13.56
N PHE A 10 15.15 -14.19 -13.44
CA PHE A 10 16.24 -13.46 -12.80
C PHE A 10 17.10 -12.78 -13.86
N TYR A 11 17.46 -11.52 -13.62
CA TYR A 11 18.30 -10.76 -14.54
C TYR A 11 19.66 -10.43 -13.91
N PRO A 12 20.74 -10.36 -14.72
CA PRO A 12 22.08 -10.04 -14.22
C PRO A 12 22.21 -8.67 -13.53
N ASN A 13 21.31 -7.73 -13.81
CA ASN A 13 21.27 -6.43 -13.15
C ASN A 13 20.65 -6.46 -11.73
N GLY A 14 20.36 -7.66 -11.20
CA GLY A 14 19.78 -7.88 -9.88
C GLY A 14 18.29 -7.48 -9.80
N THR A 15 17.55 -7.74 -10.87
CA THR A 15 16.09 -7.59 -10.89
C THR A 15 15.43 -8.95 -11.09
N ILE A 16 14.19 -9.07 -10.64
CA ILE A 16 13.37 -10.27 -10.80
C ILE A 16 12.07 -9.84 -11.45
N SER A 17 11.69 -10.49 -12.56
CA SER A 17 10.33 -10.37 -13.09
C SER A 17 9.48 -11.56 -12.72
N TYR A 18 8.19 -11.32 -12.53
CA TYR A 18 7.18 -12.35 -12.34
C TYR A 18 5.81 -11.83 -12.77
N ARG A 19 4.86 -12.76 -12.92
CA ARG A 19 3.42 -12.48 -12.97
C ARG A 19 2.79 -13.01 -11.70
N GLU A 20 1.75 -12.35 -11.18
CA GLU A 20 1.07 -12.81 -9.96
C GLU A 20 -0.35 -13.26 -10.29
N SER A 21 -0.62 -14.55 -10.10
CA SER A 21 -1.93 -15.16 -10.23
C SER A 21 -2.64 -15.16 -8.87
N ARG A 22 -3.93 -14.80 -8.86
CA ARG A 22 -4.76 -14.74 -7.64
C ARG A 22 -6.02 -15.56 -7.83
N ASN A 23 -6.17 -16.60 -7.03
CA ASN A 23 -7.34 -17.48 -7.04
C ASN A 23 -8.18 -17.30 -5.78
N TYR A 24 -9.49 -17.17 -5.95
CA TYR A 24 -10.45 -17.03 -4.87
C TYR A 24 -11.29 -18.29 -4.75
N THR A 25 -11.36 -18.86 -3.55
CA THR A 25 -12.18 -20.03 -3.23
C THR A 25 -13.19 -19.63 -2.17
N PHE A 26 -14.47 -19.88 -2.44
CA PHE A 26 -15.54 -19.61 -1.50
C PHE A 26 -15.47 -20.59 -0.32
N ASP A 27 -15.52 -20.06 0.91
CA ASP A 27 -15.58 -20.84 2.15
C ASP A 27 -16.93 -20.60 2.84
N ARG A 28 -17.84 -21.56 2.67
CA ARG A 28 -19.19 -21.47 3.25
C ARG A 28 -19.17 -21.41 4.77
N SER A 29 -18.19 -22.06 5.42
CA SER A 29 -18.12 -22.15 6.89
C SER A 29 -17.78 -20.81 7.56
N LYS A 30 -17.12 -19.92 6.82
CA LYS A 30 -16.76 -18.56 7.25
C LYS A 30 -17.67 -17.48 6.65
N SER A 31 -18.75 -17.87 6.00
CA SER A 31 -19.67 -16.96 5.29
C SER A 31 -21.05 -16.97 5.95
N ILE A 32 -21.71 -15.81 6.01
CA ILE A 32 -23.07 -15.71 6.54
C ILE A 32 -24.11 -16.36 5.61
N ALA A 33 -23.88 -16.27 4.30
CA ALA A 33 -24.75 -16.80 3.25
C ALA A 33 -23.94 -17.59 2.23
N ASP A 34 -24.65 -18.36 1.41
CA ASP A 34 -24.10 -19.03 0.23
C ASP A 34 -23.88 -18.02 -0.92
N GLU A 35 -22.97 -18.30 -1.84
CA GLU A 35 -22.70 -17.45 -3.00
C GLU A 35 -23.92 -17.34 -3.97
N THR A 36 -24.86 -18.28 -3.88
CA THR A 36 -26.14 -18.25 -4.61
C THR A 36 -27.21 -17.36 -3.96
N PHE A 37 -26.94 -16.78 -2.79
CA PHE A 37 -27.88 -15.87 -2.14
C PHE A 37 -28.13 -14.63 -2.99
N SER A 38 -29.41 -14.27 -3.14
CA SER A 38 -29.83 -13.18 -4.02
C SER A 38 -29.95 -11.85 -3.28
N ILE A 39 -29.38 -10.80 -3.88
CA ILE A 39 -29.39 -9.43 -3.37
C ILE A 39 -30.06 -8.49 -4.38
N ASN A 40 -30.74 -7.47 -3.85
CA ASN A 40 -31.13 -6.31 -4.65
C ASN A 40 -29.98 -5.32 -4.63
N THR A 41 -29.47 -4.98 -5.80
CA THR A 41 -28.29 -4.13 -5.95
C THR A 41 -28.46 -3.19 -7.15
N ILE A 42 -27.60 -2.19 -7.23
CA ILE A 42 -27.62 -1.24 -8.34
C ILE A 42 -27.13 -1.89 -9.63
N ASN A 43 -27.80 -1.60 -10.74
CA ASN A 43 -27.42 -2.11 -12.05
C ASN A 43 -26.23 -1.30 -12.60
N VAL A 44 -25.04 -1.90 -12.57
CA VAL A 44 -23.78 -1.25 -12.93
C VAL A 44 -23.73 -0.89 -14.41
N VAL A 45 -24.22 -1.75 -15.31
CA VAL A 45 -24.27 -1.45 -16.76
C VAL A 45 -25.22 -0.29 -17.03
N TYR A 46 -26.40 -0.31 -16.42
CA TYR A 46 -27.37 0.77 -16.54
C TYR A 46 -26.74 2.10 -16.13
N MET A 47 -26.14 2.17 -14.93
CA MET A 47 -25.48 3.38 -14.43
C MET A 47 -24.30 3.82 -15.28
N THR A 48 -23.52 2.86 -15.80
CA THR A 48 -22.40 3.14 -16.72
C THR A 48 -22.89 3.85 -17.97
N LEU A 49 -23.94 3.34 -18.62
CA LEU A 49 -24.47 3.95 -19.82
C LEU A 49 -25.04 5.34 -19.54
N ILE A 50 -25.73 5.56 -18.42
CA ILE A 50 -26.25 6.89 -18.09
C ILE A 50 -25.11 7.89 -17.85
N ASN A 51 -24.10 7.51 -17.06
CA ASN A 51 -22.92 8.35 -16.84
C ASN A 51 -22.20 8.66 -18.16
N TYR A 52 -22.08 7.67 -19.05
CA TYR A 52 -21.49 7.84 -20.37
C TYR A 52 -22.26 8.86 -21.21
N LEU A 53 -23.58 8.72 -21.32
CA LEU A 53 -24.42 9.64 -22.09
C LEU A 53 -24.32 11.08 -21.62
N GLN A 54 -24.23 11.30 -20.31
CA GLN A 54 -24.06 12.64 -19.73
C GLN A 54 -22.65 13.20 -19.94
N THR A 55 -21.63 12.38 -19.69
CA THR A 55 -20.22 12.81 -19.79
C THR A 55 -19.87 13.26 -21.22
N TYR A 56 -20.41 12.57 -22.22
CA TYR A 56 -20.20 12.90 -23.63
C TYR A 56 -21.24 13.86 -24.22
N ASN A 57 -22.06 14.52 -23.38
CA ASN A 57 -23.05 15.51 -23.78
C ASN A 57 -23.97 15.03 -24.93
N VAL A 58 -24.44 13.78 -24.86
CA VAL A 58 -25.33 13.22 -25.87
C VAL A 58 -26.64 14.05 -25.90
N PRO A 59 -27.16 14.44 -27.08
CA PRO A 59 -28.32 15.31 -27.15
C PRO A 59 -29.55 14.73 -26.45
N ASP A 60 -30.35 15.61 -25.84
CA ASP A 60 -31.49 15.26 -24.99
C ASP A 60 -32.45 14.23 -25.61
N LEU A 61 -32.78 14.40 -26.90
CA LEU A 61 -33.68 13.48 -27.61
C LEU A 61 -33.11 12.05 -27.66
N PHE A 62 -31.82 11.90 -27.92
CA PHE A 62 -31.17 10.60 -27.93
C PHE A 62 -31.08 10.00 -26.52
N ARG A 63 -30.78 10.81 -25.49
CA ARG A 63 -30.80 10.36 -24.10
C ARG A 63 -32.19 9.86 -23.69
N GLN A 64 -33.25 10.53 -24.11
CA GLN A 64 -34.62 10.11 -23.85
C GLN A 64 -34.99 8.79 -24.55
N ILE A 65 -34.59 8.62 -25.82
CA ILE A 65 -34.81 7.38 -26.57
C ILE A 65 -34.06 6.22 -25.91
N ILE A 66 -32.76 6.40 -25.63
CA ILE A 66 -31.94 5.37 -24.99
C ILE A 66 -32.46 5.06 -23.60
N GLY A 67 -32.79 6.08 -22.80
CA GLY A 67 -33.40 5.91 -21.48
C GLY A 67 -34.67 5.07 -21.53
N THR A 68 -35.56 5.34 -22.49
CA THR A 68 -36.79 4.55 -22.68
C THR A 68 -36.48 3.09 -23.02
N ILE A 69 -35.55 2.83 -23.94
CA ILE A 69 -35.12 1.47 -24.29
C ILE A 69 -34.54 0.76 -23.07
N LEU A 70 -33.64 1.44 -22.34
CA LEU A 70 -33.01 0.88 -21.13
C LEU A 70 -34.07 0.48 -20.11
N THR A 71 -35.10 1.30 -19.89
CA THR A 71 -36.19 0.97 -18.95
C THR A 71 -37.10 -0.18 -19.36
N ILE A 72 -37.17 -0.49 -20.65
CA ILE A 72 -37.91 -1.65 -21.16
C ILE A 72 -37.08 -2.92 -20.95
N VAL A 73 -35.76 -2.83 -21.13
CA VAL A 73 -34.82 -3.95 -21.04
C VAL A 73 -34.52 -4.31 -19.59
N GLU A 74 -34.18 -3.32 -18.77
CA GLU A 74 -33.64 -3.50 -17.44
C GLU A 74 -34.01 -2.35 -16.50
N LYS A 75 -33.79 -2.56 -15.19
CA LYS A 75 -34.08 -1.55 -14.15
C LYS A 75 -32.80 -0.99 -13.54
N PRO A 76 -32.83 0.25 -12.99
CA PRO A 76 -31.70 0.82 -12.25
C PRO A 76 -31.27 -0.01 -11.03
N ILE A 77 -32.22 -0.74 -10.43
CA ILE A 77 -31.97 -1.74 -9.38
C ILE A 77 -32.29 -3.10 -9.97
N MET A 78 -31.35 -4.03 -9.81
CA MET A 78 -31.44 -5.40 -10.30
C MET A 78 -31.35 -6.40 -9.14
N GLN A 79 -31.81 -7.61 -9.40
CA GLN A 79 -31.66 -8.74 -8.49
C GLN A 79 -30.66 -9.73 -9.08
N ARG A 80 -29.59 -10.03 -8.33
CA ARG A 80 -28.53 -10.96 -8.73
C ARG A 80 -28.05 -11.76 -7.53
N THR A 81 -27.47 -12.93 -7.78
CA THR A 81 -26.75 -13.67 -6.74
C THR A 81 -25.43 -12.98 -6.41
N ILE A 82 -24.88 -13.23 -5.21
CA ILE A 82 -23.56 -12.73 -4.82
C ILE A 82 -22.49 -13.19 -5.81
N LYS A 83 -22.55 -14.47 -6.24
CA LYS A 83 -21.63 -15.04 -7.22
C LYS A 83 -21.66 -14.27 -8.54
N GLU A 84 -22.85 -14.07 -9.09
CA GLU A 84 -23.04 -13.33 -10.34
C GLU A 84 -22.49 -11.91 -10.23
N TYR A 85 -22.84 -11.20 -9.17
CA TYR A 85 -22.46 -9.80 -9.00
C TYR A 85 -20.94 -9.60 -8.87
N LEU A 86 -20.26 -10.48 -8.13
CA LEU A 86 -18.81 -10.38 -7.92
C LEU A 86 -17.99 -10.92 -9.10
N TRP A 87 -18.36 -12.10 -9.61
CA TRP A 87 -17.51 -12.88 -10.52
C TRP A 87 -17.92 -12.79 -11.99
N GLY A 88 -19.15 -12.40 -12.27
CA GLY A 88 -19.61 -12.25 -13.65
C GLY A 88 -21.04 -12.71 -13.87
N TYR A 89 -21.77 -11.98 -14.70
CA TYR A 89 -23.06 -12.40 -15.25
C TYR A 89 -23.23 -11.89 -16.69
N GLU A 90 -24.10 -12.56 -17.46
CA GLU A 90 -24.54 -12.06 -18.76
C GLU A 90 -25.53 -10.91 -18.54
N ASP A 91 -25.16 -9.71 -18.98
CA ASP A 91 -26.00 -8.54 -18.83
C ASP A 91 -26.94 -8.37 -20.04
N PRO A 92 -28.27 -8.25 -19.84
CA PRO A 92 -29.21 -8.12 -20.95
C PRO A 92 -28.99 -6.90 -21.83
N ILE A 93 -28.52 -5.77 -21.27
CA ILE A 93 -28.22 -4.57 -22.04
C ILE A 93 -27.00 -4.81 -22.92
N LEU A 94 -25.93 -5.39 -22.35
CA LEU A 94 -24.73 -5.73 -23.13
C LEU A 94 -25.02 -6.79 -24.20
N SER A 95 -25.87 -7.78 -23.91
CA SER A 95 -26.29 -8.81 -24.86
C SER A 95 -27.02 -8.18 -26.08
N ILE A 96 -27.91 -7.22 -25.84
CA ILE A 96 -28.57 -6.47 -26.93
C ILE A 96 -27.54 -5.64 -27.72
N LEU A 97 -26.66 -4.92 -27.04
CA LEU A 97 -25.64 -4.10 -27.68
C LEU A 97 -24.67 -4.93 -28.52
N LYS A 98 -24.23 -6.08 -28.02
CA LYS A 98 -23.39 -7.03 -28.75
C LYS A 98 -24.07 -7.54 -30.01
N ASN A 99 -25.35 -7.88 -29.93
CA ASN A 99 -26.09 -8.39 -31.08
C ASN A 99 -26.42 -7.31 -32.13
N ARG A 100 -26.61 -6.06 -31.71
CA ARG A 100 -27.02 -4.94 -32.61
C ARG A 100 -25.85 -4.10 -33.10
N LEU A 101 -24.82 -3.95 -32.29
CA LEU A 101 -23.64 -3.12 -32.50
C LEU A 101 -22.35 -3.91 -32.17
N PRO A 102 -22.12 -5.07 -32.80
CA PRO A 102 -20.98 -5.95 -32.50
C PRO A 102 -19.61 -5.27 -32.71
N GLN A 103 -19.56 -4.22 -33.53
CA GLN A 103 -18.37 -3.41 -33.74
C GLN A 103 -18.00 -2.55 -32.52
N LEU A 104 -18.96 -2.25 -31.63
CA LEU A 104 -18.77 -1.43 -30.44
C LEU A 104 -18.66 -2.28 -29.17
N VAL A 105 -19.48 -3.34 -29.06
CA VAL A 105 -19.53 -4.22 -27.89
C VAL A 105 -19.40 -5.66 -28.37
N MET A 106 -18.36 -6.36 -27.92
CA MET A 106 -18.05 -7.73 -28.30
C MET A 106 -18.33 -8.73 -27.17
N ASN A 107 -18.44 -8.27 -25.93
CA ASN A 107 -18.69 -9.08 -24.75
C ASN A 107 -20.00 -8.66 -24.07
N ASP A 108 -20.76 -9.63 -23.59
CA ASP A 108 -22.02 -9.46 -22.84
C ASP A 108 -21.84 -9.74 -21.34
N GLN A 109 -20.66 -10.20 -20.92
CA GLN A 109 -20.32 -10.45 -19.52
C GLN A 109 -19.85 -9.18 -18.83
N ILE A 110 -20.33 -8.97 -17.60
CA ILE A 110 -19.81 -7.97 -16.68
C ILE A 110 -19.59 -8.58 -15.30
N SER A 111 -18.51 -8.16 -14.64
CA SER A 111 -18.22 -8.49 -13.25
C SER A 111 -17.82 -7.23 -12.50
N VAL A 112 -18.31 -7.00 -11.28
CA VAL A 112 -17.97 -5.76 -10.55
C VAL A 112 -16.65 -5.91 -9.80
N PHE A 113 -16.41 -7.06 -9.18
CA PHE A 113 -15.17 -7.32 -8.45
C PHE A 113 -14.10 -7.95 -9.34
N ALA A 114 -14.47 -8.94 -10.16
CA ALA A 114 -13.52 -9.59 -11.07
C ALA A 114 -12.90 -8.61 -12.08
N SER A 115 -13.60 -7.58 -12.55
CA SER A 115 -12.99 -6.55 -13.42
C SER A 115 -11.93 -5.73 -12.69
N VAL A 116 -12.02 -5.59 -11.37
CA VAL A 116 -11.01 -4.91 -10.54
C VAL A 116 -9.81 -5.83 -10.28
N VAL A 117 -10.04 -7.12 -10.02
CA VAL A 117 -8.97 -8.04 -9.58
C VAL A 117 -8.36 -8.90 -10.69
N ASN A 118 -9.07 -9.17 -11.80
CA ASN A 118 -8.60 -10.04 -12.88
C ASN A 118 -7.79 -9.28 -13.95
N GLU A 119 -8.11 -8.01 -14.22
CA GLU A 119 -7.28 -7.19 -15.12
C GLU A 119 -5.83 -7.07 -14.59
N ALA A 120 -5.68 -7.16 -13.26
CA ALA A 120 -4.39 -7.13 -12.57
C ALA A 120 -3.56 -8.43 -12.64
N GLN A 121 -4.09 -9.55 -13.15
CA GLN A 121 -3.48 -10.90 -12.99
C GLN A 121 -2.47 -11.29 -14.08
N TYR A 122 -2.40 -10.57 -15.19
CA TYR A 122 -1.55 -10.94 -16.33
C TYR A 122 -0.39 -9.98 -16.59
N GLU A 123 -0.21 -8.99 -15.71
CA GLU A 123 0.81 -7.97 -15.88
C GLU A 123 2.14 -8.42 -15.30
N THR A 124 3.21 -8.05 -16.00
CA THR A 124 4.57 -8.37 -15.58
C THR A 124 5.07 -7.31 -14.61
N ILE A 125 5.45 -7.74 -13.41
CA ILE A 125 6.06 -6.88 -12.39
C ILE A 125 7.56 -7.17 -12.39
N LEU A 126 8.39 -6.12 -12.46
CA LEU A 126 9.83 -6.19 -12.29
C LEU A 126 10.20 -5.52 -10.97
N ILE A 127 10.79 -6.30 -10.05
CA ILE A 127 11.22 -5.82 -8.74
C ILE A 127 12.74 -5.87 -8.58
N ASN A 128 13.27 -5.04 -7.70
CA ASN A 128 14.66 -5.13 -7.26
C ASN A 128 14.82 -6.26 -6.22
N ASN A 129 15.83 -7.11 -6.41
CA ASN A 129 16.05 -8.27 -5.54
C ASN A 129 16.89 -7.98 -4.29
N GLY A 130 17.34 -6.74 -4.10
CA GLY A 130 18.18 -6.35 -2.96
C GLY A 130 19.63 -6.84 -3.01
N ILE A 131 20.00 -7.68 -3.98
CA ILE A 131 21.35 -8.24 -4.10
C ILE A 131 22.21 -7.29 -4.94
N GLY A 132 23.18 -6.64 -4.30
CA GLY A 132 24.25 -5.93 -5.00
C GLY A 132 25.45 -6.83 -5.26
N TYR A 133 25.92 -6.85 -6.51
CA TYR A 133 27.15 -7.52 -6.92
C TYR A 133 28.38 -6.60 -6.87
N ASP A 134 28.21 -5.34 -6.45
CA ASP A 134 29.25 -4.29 -6.38
C ASP A 134 29.28 -3.61 -4.99
N ASN A 135 30.10 -2.55 -4.87
CA ASN A 135 30.26 -1.75 -3.64
C ASN A 135 28.97 -1.03 -3.17
N ASN A 136 27.85 -1.13 -3.89
CA ASN A 136 26.58 -0.46 -3.58
C ASN A 136 25.57 -1.37 -2.86
N HIS A 137 26.03 -2.42 -2.16
CA HIS A 137 25.17 -3.38 -1.45
C HIS A 137 24.13 -2.70 -0.53
N ASN A 138 24.56 -1.71 0.26
CA ASN A 138 23.69 -1.00 1.21
C ASN A 138 22.60 -0.17 0.50
N GLU A 139 22.84 0.30 -0.72
CA GLU A 139 21.83 1.03 -1.48
C GLU A 139 20.78 0.07 -2.05
N ARG A 140 21.21 -1.12 -2.49
CA ARG A 140 20.32 -2.10 -3.12
C ARG A 140 19.41 -2.79 -2.11
N ILE A 141 19.91 -3.12 -0.92
CA ILE A 141 19.06 -3.74 0.11
C ILE A 141 17.90 -2.81 0.54
N ASN A 142 18.12 -1.49 0.53
CA ASN A 142 17.07 -0.48 0.76
C ASN A 142 16.02 -0.40 -0.38
N ASN A 143 16.30 -1.04 -1.51
CA ASN A 143 15.40 -1.15 -2.65
C ASN A 143 14.75 -2.53 -2.76
N LEU A 144 15.02 -3.46 -1.82
CA LEU A 144 14.43 -4.80 -1.84
C LEU A 144 12.90 -4.75 -2.01
N GLY A 145 12.39 -5.47 -3.00
CA GLY A 145 10.97 -5.55 -3.30
C GLY A 145 10.37 -4.33 -4.00
N LYS A 146 11.13 -3.24 -4.18
CA LYS A 146 10.63 -2.06 -4.92
C LYS A 146 10.35 -2.42 -6.37
N ILE A 147 9.22 -1.96 -6.87
CA ILE A 147 8.81 -2.14 -8.26
C ILE A 147 9.59 -1.14 -9.11
N GLU A 148 10.39 -1.65 -10.04
CA GLU A 148 11.12 -0.83 -11.01
C GLU A 148 10.31 -0.64 -12.29
N ARG A 149 9.57 -1.68 -12.69
CA ARG A 149 8.66 -1.61 -13.84
C ARG A 149 7.41 -2.41 -13.59
N PHE A 150 6.32 -1.91 -14.15
CA PHE A 150 5.03 -2.56 -14.22
C PHE A 150 4.59 -2.56 -15.68
N ASN A 151 4.30 -3.75 -16.20
CA ASN A 151 3.97 -3.98 -17.61
C ASN A 151 4.93 -3.26 -18.57
N PHE A 152 6.24 -3.45 -18.35
CA PHE A 152 7.34 -2.85 -19.11
C PHE A 152 7.51 -1.33 -19.00
N SER A 153 6.65 -0.63 -18.24
CA SER A 153 6.72 0.81 -18.01
C SER A 153 7.25 1.15 -16.61
N THR A 154 7.90 2.30 -16.49
CA THR A 154 8.36 2.88 -15.20
C THR A 154 7.34 3.84 -14.59
N SER A 155 6.26 4.15 -15.31
CA SER A 155 5.17 5.00 -14.85
C SER A 155 3.85 4.59 -15.50
N LEU A 156 2.75 4.93 -14.86
CA LEU A 156 1.43 4.85 -15.47
C LEU A 156 1.26 5.95 -16.55
N SER A 157 0.20 5.82 -17.33
CA SER A 157 -0.24 6.83 -18.31
C SER A 157 -1.73 7.17 -18.15
N ILE A 158 -2.24 7.02 -16.93
CA ILE A 158 -3.68 7.10 -16.60
C ILE A 158 -4.02 8.49 -16.06
N TRP A 159 -3.13 9.04 -15.23
CA TRP A 159 -3.39 10.24 -14.44
C TRP A 159 -2.90 11.52 -15.13
N SER A 160 -3.34 12.68 -14.67
CA SER A 160 -3.11 13.94 -15.39
C SER A 160 -1.70 14.49 -15.26
N ASN A 161 -0.94 14.09 -14.23
CA ASN A 161 0.42 14.59 -13.99
C ASN A 161 1.43 13.47 -13.70
N LYS A 162 2.72 13.84 -13.73
CA LYS A 162 3.83 12.89 -13.54
C LYS A 162 3.80 12.23 -12.16
N TYR A 163 3.51 12.99 -11.10
CA TYR A 163 3.49 12.51 -9.72
C TYR A 163 2.45 11.40 -9.53
N ALA A 164 1.21 11.62 -9.98
CA ALA A 164 0.12 10.66 -9.87
C ALA A 164 0.37 9.38 -10.67
N ASN A 165 1.16 9.46 -11.74
CA ASN A 165 1.58 8.31 -12.55
C ASN A 165 2.82 7.57 -12.02
N MET A 166 3.43 7.99 -10.90
CA MET A 166 4.58 7.28 -10.34
C MET A 166 4.17 5.92 -9.76
N ILE A 167 4.95 4.89 -10.08
CA ILE A 167 4.88 3.57 -9.46
C ILE A 167 5.90 3.56 -8.32
N ASN A 168 5.42 3.71 -7.09
CA ASN A 168 6.24 3.84 -5.89
C ASN A 168 6.04 2.65 -4.96
N GLY A 169 7.13 2.20 -4.35
CA GLY A 169 7.09 1.19 -3.30
C GLY A 169 7.08 -0.25 -3.82
N THR A 170 6.52 -1.16 -3.02
CA THR A 170 6.54 -2.61 -3.25
C THR A 170 5.15 -3.14 -3.59
N ASP A 171 5.05 -4.45 -3.85
CA ASP A 171 3.81 -5.20 -4.09
C ASP A 171 3.01 -5.50 -2.80
N SER A 172 3.36 -4.85 -1.69
CA SER A 172 2.78 -5.09 -0.36
C SER A 172 3.11 -6.44 0.31
N THR A 173 4.02 -7.24 -0.24
CA THR A 173 4.40 -8.53 0.39
C THR A 173 5.62 -8.43 1.30
N LEU A 174 6.54 -7.52 1.00
CA LEU A 174 7.73 -7.23 1.79
C LEU A 174 8.21 -5.80 1.56
N TRP A 175 8.98 -5.28 2.51
CA TRP A 175 9.69 -4.01 2.42
C TRP A 175 11.18 -4.22 2.66
N HIS A 176 11.95 -3.14 2.53
CA HIS A 176 13.35 -3.16 2.91
C HIS A 176 13.52 -3.48 4.40
N PRO A 177 14.64 -4.11 4.79
CA PRO A 177 15.05 -4.26 6.19
C PRO A 177 15.19 -2.91 6.90
N ASP A 178 15.28 -2.96 8.23
CA ASP A 178 15.46 -1.79 9.10
C ASP A 178 14.38 -0.72 8.95
N ALA A 179 13.10 -1.15 8.93
CA ALA A 179 11.95 -0.26 8.86
C ALA A 179 11.91 0.71 10.06
N LYS A 180 11.56 1.96 9.80
CA LYS A 180 11.62 3.07 10.75
C LYS A 180 10.25 3.71 10.99
N LYS A 181 10.05 4.17 12.22
CA LYS A 181 8.78 4.81 12.64
C LYS A 181 8.53 6.17 12.00
N ASP A 182 9.57 6.87 11.58
CA ASP A 182 9.49 8.17 10.91
C ASP A 182 9.43 8.06 9.38
N GLU A 183 9.47 6.83 8.83
CA GLU A 183 9.40 6.63 7.39
C GLU A 183 7.95 6.58 6.89
N THR A 184 7.75 7.08 5.66
CA THR A 184 6.54 6.85 4.89
C THR A 184 6.81 5.74 3.90
N ILE A 185 6.09 4.62 4.04
CA ILE A 185 6.23 3.49 3.12
C ILE A 185 5.22 3.61 1.99
N TYR A 186 5.62 3.20 0.79
CA TYR A 186 4.76 3.18 -0.38
C TYR A 186 4.46 1.76 -0.81
N THR A 187 3.30 1.58 -1.43
CA THR A 187 2.95 0.37 -2.18
C THR A 187 2.17 0.74 -3.43
N PHE A 188 2.45 0.01 -4.51
CA PHE A 188 1.67 0.11 -5.73
C PHE A 188 0.50 -0.87 -5.66
N MET A 189 -0.72 -0.34 -5.69
CA MET A 189 -1.95 -1.12 -5.68
C MET A 189 -2.53 -1.17 -7.08
N ASN A 190 -2.25 -2.26 -7.79
CA ASN A 190 -2.60 -2.41 -9.19
C ASN A 190 -4.12 -2.35 -9.45
N ASP A 191 -4.90 -2.99 -8.59
CA ASP A 191 -6.36 -3.02 -8.62
C ASP A 191 -7.04 -1.66 -8.41
N ILE A 192 -6.30 -0.64 -7.94
CA ILE A 192 -6.78 0.75 -7.93
C ILE A 192 -5.91 1.68 -8.76
N CYS A 193 -5.03 1.12 -9.60
CA CYS A 193 -4.28 1.83 -10.62
C CYS A 193 -3.43 2.99 -10.07
N ARG A 194 -2.94 2.91 -8.83
CA ARG A 194 -2.10 3.96 -8.24
C ARG A 194 -1.20 3.45 -7.13
N SER A 195 -0.18 4.25 -6.84
CA SER A 195 0.60 4.13 -5.61
C SER A 195 -0.16 4.77 -4.44
N VAL A 196 -0.09 4.12 -3.29
CA VAL A 196 -0.56 4.65 -2.01
C VAL A 196 0.57 4.62 -1.00
N TYR A 197 0.42 5.38 0.08
CA TYR A 197 1.40 5.43 1.14
C TYR A 197 0.78 5.16 2.50
N LEU A 198 1.59 4.60 3.39
CA LEU A 198 1.22 4.31 4.76
C LEU A 198 2.19 5.02 5.70
N LYS A 199 1.66 5.48 6.83
CA LYS A 199 2.40 6.14 7.89
C LYS A 199 2.37 5.27 9.14
N TYR A 200 3.46 5.28 9.92
CA TYR A 200 3.49 4.61 11.20
C TYR A 200 2.37 5.12 12.11
N ASN A 201 1.68 4.19 12.75
CA ASN A 201 0.62 4.45 13.72
C ASN A 201 1.09 4.09 15.12
N GLN A 202 1.47 2.83 15.32
CA GLN A 202 1.83 2.30 16.64
C GLN A 202 2.73 1.06 16.55
N THR A 203 3.34 0.68 17.67
CA THR A 203 4.09 -0.57 17.80
C THR A 203 3.17 -1.61 18.41
N HIS A 204 2.96 -2.73 17.73
CA HIS A 204 2.28 -3.89 18.31
C HIS A 204 3.33 -4.80 18.94
N LYS A 205 3.09 -5.15 20.21
CA LYS A 205 3.91 -6.12 20.92
C LYS A 205 3.17 -7.45 20.86
N ASN A 206 3.87 -8.48 20.39
CA ASN A 206 3.49 -9.89 20.51
C ASN A 206 2.44 -10.42 19.53
N LEU A 207 2.57 -10.11 18.24
CA LEU A 207 1.97 -11.00 17.24
C LEU A 207 2.78 -12.31 17.23
N PHE A 208 2.28 -13.33 17.93
CA PHE A 208 3.05 -14.55 18.21
C PHE A 208 4.45 -14.27 18.80
N ASP A 209 4.57 -13.34 19.75
CA ASP A 209 5.84 -12.89 20.35
C ASP A 209 6.81 -12.19 19.38
N ILE A 210 6.32 -11.74 18.22
CA ILE A 210 7.07 -10.92 17.26
C ILE A 210 6.63 -9.46 17.44
N ASN A 211 7.60 -8.55 17.55
CA ASN A 211 7.34 -7.11 17.60
C ASN A 211 7.16 -6.56 16.18
N THR A 212 6.12 -5.76 15.96
CA THR A 212 5.82 -5.19 14.65
C THR A 212 5.52 -3.69 14.74
N TYR A 213 5.81 -2.99 13.65
CA TYR A 213 5.39 -1.61 13.43
C TYR A 213 4.13 -1.62 12.57
N GLN A 214 3.06 -1.07 13.11
CA GLN A 214 1.82 -0.89 12.37
C GLN A 214 1.91 0.40 11.56
N TYR A 215 1.73 0.27 10.25
CA TYR A 215 1.53 1.37 9.31
C TYR A 215 0.09 1.38 8.84
N ILE A 216 -0.51 2.56 8.74
CA ILE A 216 -1.89 2.74 8.30
C ILE A 216 -1.94 3.61 7.05
N VAL A 217 -2.93 3.39 6.20
CA VAL A 217 -3.22 4.29 5.08
C VAL A 217 -3.66 5.65 5.68
N SER A 218 -3.00 6.73 5.24
CA SER A 218 -3.28 8.09 5.73
C SER A 218 -4.63 8.59 5.19
N ASN A 219 -5.34 9.42 5.94
CA ASN A 219 -6.57 10.07 5.45
C ASN A 219 -6.27 10.94 4.20
N ASP A 220 -5.06 11.50 4.16
CA ASP A 220 -4.53 12.30 3.07
C ASP A 220 -4.46 11.54 1.73
N THR A 221 -4.42 10.20 1.74
CA THR A 221 -4.23 9.39 0.52
C THR A 221 -5.37 9.57 -0.48
N PHE A 222 -6.61 9.78 0.00
CA PHE A 222 -7.79 10.03 -0.83
C PHE A 222 -8.43 11.40 -0.56
N ALA A 223 -7.71 12.31 0.11
CA ALA A 223 -8.19 13.66 0.39
C ALA A 223 -8.10 14.56 -0.86
N ASN A 224 -8.97 15.56 -0.93
CA ASN A 224 -8.93 16.60 -1.95
C ASN A 224 -7.92 17.68 -1.54
N ILE A 225 -6.63 17.38 -1.75
CA ILE A 225 -5.47 18.23 -1.45
C ILE A 225 -4.61 18.43 -2.70
N SER A 226 -3.74 19.43 -2.68
CA SER A 226 -2.85 19.79 -3.81
C SER A 226 -2.07 18.59 -4.36
N ASP A 227 -1.56 17.73 -3.49
CA ASP A 227 -0.75 16.57 -3.86
C ASP A 227 -1.56 15.54 -4.65
N ASN A 228 -2.88 15.51 -4.47
CA ASN A 228 -3.80 14.59 -5.13
C ASN A 228 -4.48 15.18 -6.39
N GLU A 229 -4.19 16.44 -6.78
CA GLU A 229 -4.80 17.06 -7.97
C GLU A 229 -4.60 16.24 -9.26
N GLY A 230 -3.47 15.52 -9.33
CA GLY A 230 -3.15 14.63 -10.45
C GLY A 230 -4.13 13.46 -10.65
N PHE A 231 -4.84 13.07 -9.58
CA PHE A 231 -5.81 11.98 -9.57
C PHE A 231 -7.25 12.43 -9.89
N CYS A 232 -7.46 13.74 -10.04
CA CYS A 232 -8.78 14.29 -10.29
C CYS A 232 -9.22 14.07 -11.74
N LEU A 233 -10.54 13.99 -11.96
CA LEU A 233 -11.08 13.72 -13.29
C LEU A 233 -11.01 14.95 -14.17
N ASN A 234 -10.61 14.78 -15.42
CA ASN A 234 -10.75 15.81 -16.44
C ASN A 234 -12.23 15.94 -16.77
N TYR A 235 -12.79 17.15 -16.62
CA TYR A 235 -14.17 17.44 -17.00
C TYR A 235 -14.21 18.62 -17.99
N THR A 236 -14.92 18.45 -19.09
CA THR A 236 -15.07 19.48 -20.13
C THR A 236 -16.33 20.31 -19.86
N MET A 237 -16.16 21.61 -19.62
CA MET A 237 -17.29 22.56 -19.47
C MET A 237 -17.58 23.23 -20.82
N GLY A 238 -18.64 22.80 -21.51
CA GLY A 238 -19.04 23.39 -22.79
C GLY A 238 -17.93 23.32 -23.85
N ASN A 239 -17.76 24.38 -24.63
CA ASN A 239 -16.90 24.32 -25.82
C ASN A 239 -15.40 24.59 -25.60
N GLN A 240 -14.90 25.01 -24.42
CA GLN A 240 -13.54 25.60 -24.38
C GLN A 240 -12.65 25.42 -23.12
N THR A 241 -12.97 24.62 -22.10
CA THR A 241 -11.95 24.35 -21.06
C THR A 241 -12.15 23.02 -20.32
N GLN A 242 -11.13 22.15 -20.36
CA GLN A 242 -11.01 21.01 -19.44
C GLN A 242 -10.55 21.54 -18.07
N LYS A 243 -11.40 21.37 -17.05
CA LYS A 243 -11.03 21.65 -15.66
C LYS A 243 -10.96 20.33 -14.89
N LEU A 244 -9.94 20.18 -14.04
CA LEU A 244 -9.85 19.08 -13.10
C LEU A 244 -10.96 19.24 -12.04
N LYS A 245 -11.83 18.24 -11.92
CA LYS A 245 -12.82 18.15 -10.86
C LYS A 245 -12.44 17.00 -9.92
N CYS A 246 -11.97 17.37 -8.73
CA CYS A 246 -11.71 16.42 -7.67
C CYS A 246 -13.02 15.99 -7.02
N LEU A 247 -13.09 14.73 -6.58
CA LEU A 247 -14.17 14.25 -5.75
C LEU A 247 -14.06 14.84 -4.33
N PRO A 248 -15.14 14.81 -3.53
CA PRO A 248 -15.09 15.08 -2.09
C PRO A 248 -13.98 14.29 -1.37
N ASN A 249 -13.58 14.75 -0.19
CA ASN A 249 -12.53 14.07 0.58
C ASN A 249 -12.88 12.59 0.82
N GLY A 250 -11.85 11.74 0.81
CA GLY A 250 -11.95 10.31 1.08
C GLY A 250 -12.48 9.46 -0.09
N LEU A 251 -12.75 10.07 -1.25
CA LEU A 251 -13.21 9.41 -2.45
C LEU A 251 -12.13 9.43 -3.54
N PHE A 252 -12.01 8.32 -4.27
CA PHE A 252 -11.05 8.17 -5.35
C PHE A 252 -11.70 7.53 -6.58
N SER A 253 -11.61 8.18 -7.74
CA SER A 253 -12.26 7.68 -8.96
C SER A 253 -11.41 6.59 -9.63
N LEU A 254 -12.01 5.44 -9.88
CA LEU A 254 -11.43 4.36 -10.68
C LEU A 254 -11.84 4.43 -12.15
N THR A 255 -12.71 5.38 -12.51
CA THR A 255 -13.21 5.59 -13.88
C THR A 255 -12.13 5.73 -14.95
N PRO A 256 -10.98 6.37 -14.71
CA PRO A 256 -9.92 6.46 -15.71
C PRO A 256 -9.20 5.14 -16.03
N CYS A 257 -9.33 4.11 -15.18
CA CYS A 257 -8.63 2.85 -15.38
C CYS A 257 -9.53 1.63 -15.50
N LEU A 258 -10.76 1.68 -15.03
CA LEU A 258 -11.73 0.59 -15.18
C LEU A 258 -12.65 0.84 -16.38
N HIS A 259 -12.66 -0.10 -17.32
CA HIS A 259 -13.48 -0.01 -18.52
C HIS A 259 -14.34 -1.27 -18.69
N LEU A 260 -15.46 -1.16 -19.42
CA LEU A 260 -16.22 -2.32 -19.84
C LEU A 260 -15.38 -3.19 -20.78
N SER A 261 -15.04 -4.39 -20.32
CA SER A 261 -14.23 -5.35 -21.08
C SER A 261 -14.93 -5.75 -22.38
N GLY A 262 -14.17 -5.86 -23.47
CA GLY A 262 -14.71 -6.25 -24.78
C GLY A 262 -15.48 -5.15 -25.51
N SER A 263 -15.38 -3.89 -25.10
CA SER A 263 -15.91 -2.75 -25.86
C SER A 263 -14.79 -2.07 -26.67
N SER A 264 -14.97 -1.91 -27.99
CA SER A 264 -14.06 -1.14 -28.85
C SER A 264 -14.00 0.35 -28.48
N LEU A 265 -15.04 0.84 -27.77
CA LEU A 265 -15.17 2.23 -27.34
C LEU A 265 -14.53 2.51 -25.97
N SER A 266 -13.94 1.50 -25.32
CA SER A 266 -13.38 1.58 -23.96
C SER A 266 -14.28 2.36 -23.00
N ILE A 267 -15.54 1.95 -22.85
CA ILE A 267 -16.53 2.68 -22.03
C ILE A 267 -16.07 2.66 -20.57
N PRO A 268 -15.80 3.81 -19.94
CA PRO A 268 -15.29 3.85 -18.57
C PRO A 268 -16.40 3.55 -17.57
N LEU A 269 -16.06 2.76 -16.54
CA LEU A 269 -16.98 2.40 -15.46
C LEU A 269 -17.00 3.53 -14.41
N PRO A 270 -18.16 4.05 -13.99
CA PRO A 270 -18.26 5.17 -13.04
C PRO A 270 -18.04 4.72 -11.58
N ILE A 271 -17.00 3.92 -11.34
CA ILE A 271 -16.67 3.32 -10.05
C ILE A 271 -15.79 4.26 -9.24
N ILE A 272 -16.12 4.39 -7.95
CA ILE A 272 -15.43 5.22 -6.99
C ILE A 272 -15.01 4.35 -5.81
N ALA A 273 -13.73 4.37 -5.46
CA ALA A 273 -13.16 3.74 -4.28
C ALA A 273 -13.25 4.67 -3.06
N SER A 274 -13.42 4.08 -1.88
CA SER A 274 -13.35 4.77 -0.59
C SER A 274 -12.95 3.79 0.52
N ASN A 275 -12.70 4.29 1.72
CA ASN A 275 -12.72 3.40 2.89
C ASN A 275 -14.16 2.87 3.13
N PRO A 276 -14.32 1.69 3.75
CA PRO A 276 -15.62 1.17 4.17
C PRO A 276 -16.43 2.15 5.01
N HIS A 277 -17.75 2.13 4.78
CA HIS A 277 -18.73 3.03 5.39
C HIS A 277 -18.38 4.51 5.23
N PHE A 278 -17.66 4.86 4.17
CA PHE A 278 -17.17 6.22 3.92
C PHE A 278 -16.35 6.81 5.08
N LEU A 279 -15.55 5.97 5.74
CA LEU A 279 -14.59 6.44 6.74
C LEU A 279 -13.65 7.51 6.15
N ALA A 280 -13.48 8.60 6.89
CA ALA A 280 -12.66 9.75 6.52
C ALA A 280 -13.09 10.49 5.23
N THR A 281 -14.37 10.42 4.86
CA THR A 281 -14.95 11.28 3.82
C THR A 281 -15.61 12.54 4.38
N ASP A 282 -15.98 13.46 3.49
CA ASP A 282 -16.85 14.60 3.85
C ASP A 282 -18.22 14.14 4.36
N ARG A 283 -18.81 14.90 5.29
CA ARG A 283 -20.15 14.62 5.85
C ARG A 283 -21.24 14.52 4.80
N SER A 284 -21.18 15.36 3.78
CA SER A 284 -22.12 15.31 2.64
C SER A 284 -22.16 13.96 1.92
N VAL A 285 -21.08 13.18 1.98
CA VAL A 285 -21.03 11.82 1.40
C VAL A 285 -21.58 10.78 2.38
N GLN A 286 -21.24 10.90 3.67
CA GLN A 286 -21.73 9.98 4.71
C GLN A 286 -23.23 10.09 4.92
N ASP A 287 -23.74 11.32 4.97
CA ASP A 287 -25.14 11.63 5.27
C ASP A 287 -26.06 11.40 4.05
N ALA A 288 -25.50 11.07 2.88
CA ALA A 288 -26.27 10.81 1.66
C ALA A 288 -26.89 9.40 1.63
N VAL A 289 -26.44 8.48 2.49
CA VAL A 289 -26.90 7.08 2.53
C VAL A 289 -27.15 6.65 3.97
N ASP A 290 -28.38 6.28 4.27
CA ASP A 290 -28.74 5.73 5.56
C ASP A 290 -28.08 4.36 5.81
N GLY A 291 -27.67 4.11 7.06
CA GLY A 291 -27.13 2.82 7.50
C GLY A 291 -25.61 2.70 7.49
N LEU A 292 -24.88 3.76 7.13
CA LEU A 292 -23.41 3.78 7.20
C LEU A 292 -22.92 4.18 8.59
N ILE A 293 -22.00 3.41 9.16
CA ILE A 293 -21.42 3.63 10.49
C ILE A 293 -19.89 3.55 10.35
N PRO A 294 -19.19 4.64 10.02
CA PRO A 294 -17.73 4.63 9.91
C PRO A 294 -17.08 4.38 11.28
N ASP A 295 -16.10 3.47 11.32
CA ASP A 295 -15.36 3.09 12.51
C ASP A 295 -13.88 2.91 12.15
N GLU A 296 -13.00 3.58 12.89
CA GLU A 296 -11.57 3.60 12.61
C GLU A 296 -10.91 2.21 12.74
N MET A 297 -11.32 1.42 13.74
CA MET A 297 -10.73 0.09 13.98
C MET A 297 -11.22 -0.93 12.95
N LEU A 298 -12.48 -0.84 12.54
CA LEU A 298 -13.11 -1.79 11.63
C LEU A 298 -12.88 -1.45 10.15
N HIS A 299 -12.71 -0.17 9.81
CA HIS A 299 -12.74 0.27 8.41
C HIS A 299 -11.41 0.86 7.90
N ARG A 300 -10.40 1.05 8.76
CA ARG A 300 -9.07 1.50 8.29
C ARG A 300 -8.22 0.33 7.78
N SER A 301 -7.50 0.54 6.69
CA SER A 301 -6.46 -0.40 6.22
C SER A 301 -5.16 -0.23 7.01
N TYR A 302 -4.50 -1.33 7.35
CA TYR A 302 -3.24 -1.34 8.08
C TYR A 302 -2.33 -2.49 7.67
N MET A 303 -1.07 -2.38 8.07
CA MET A 303 -0.07 -3.41 7.91
C MET A 303 0.92 -3.41 9.06
N ASP A 304 1.18 -4.58 9.62
CA ASP A 304 2.12 -4.81 10.70
C ASP A 304 3.39 -5.44 10.13
N ILE A 305 4.49 -4.67 10.15
CA ILE A 305 5.78 -5.04 9.56
C ILE A 305 6.76 -5.38 10.68
N GLU A 306 7.46 -6.51 10.58
CA GLU A 306 8.58 -6.79 11.49
C GLU A 306 9.77 -5.90 11.13
N PRO A 307 10.24 -5.05 12.05
CA PRO A 307 11.10 -3.92 11.70
C PRO A 307 12.49 -4.33 11.23
N THR A 308 13.02 -5.47 11.67
CA THR A 308 14.38 -5.88 11.32
C THR A 308 14.45 -6.40 9.89
N THR A 309 13.49 -7.22 9.48
CA THR A 309 13.48 -7.91 8.19
C THR A 309 12.66 -7.19 7.12
N GLY A 310 11.71 -6.33 7.51
CA GLY A 310 10.76 -5.71 6.59
C GLY A 310 9.64 -6.65 6.12
N ILE A 311 9.51 -7.84 6.72
CA ILE A 311 8.47 -8.81 6.38
C ILE A 311 7.13 -8.39 6.99
N VAL A 312 6.07 -8.47 6.19
CA VAL A 312 4.70 -8.26 6.65
C VAL A 312 4.22 -9.47 7.44
N MET A 313 3.86 -9.27 8.70
CA MET A 313 3.41 -10.34 9.60
C MET A 313 1.89 -10.40 9.72
N ASN A 314 1.23 -9.26 9.60
CA ASN A 314 -0.22 -9.14 9.57
C ASN A 314 -0.57 -7.95 8.67
N GLY A 315 -1.62 -8.08 7.87
CA GLY A 315 -2.04 -7.03 6.95
C GLY A 315 -3.52 -7.11 6.72
N THR A 316 -4.17 -5.97 6.77
CA THR A 316 -5.59 -5.86 6.44
C THR A 316 -5.80 -4.71 5.48
N ARG A 317 -6.22 -5.04 4.27
CA ARG A 317 -6.59 -4.10 3.22
C ARG A 317 -8.11 -4.06 3.09
N ARG A 318 -8.66 -2.87 3.30
CA ARG A 318 -10.10 -2.61 3.29
C ARG A 318 -10.41 -1.55 2.25
N MET A 319 -11.38 -1.85 1.38
CA MET A 319 -11.80 -0.95 0.33
C MET A 319 -13.29 -1.10 0.08
N GLN A 320 -13.98 0.01 -0.15
CA GLN A 320 -15.36 0.05 -0.58
C GLN A 320 -15.45 0.49 -2.03
N PHE A 321 -16.24 -0.25 -2.80
CA PHE A 321 -16.54 0.02 -4.19
C PHE A 321 -17.92 0.66 -4.27
N ASN A 322 -17.95 1.83 -4.87
CA ASN A 322 -19.13 2.67 -5.00
C ASN A 322 -19.36 2.98 -6.47
N ILE A 323 -20.55 3.44 -6.82
CA ILE A 323 -20.88 3.87 -8.18
C ILE A 323 -21.48 5.27 -8.16
N ASN A 324 -21.12 6.10 -9.14
CA ASN A 324 -21.67 7.43 -9.28
C ASN A 324 -23.10 7.36 -9.82
N VAL A 325 -24.07 7.79 -9.02
CA VAL A 325 -25.48 7.90 -9.41
C VAL A 325 -25.77 9.35 -9.77
N VAL A 326 -26.21 9.56 -10.99
CA VAL A 326 -26.52 10.88 -11.53
C VAL A 326 -28.02 11.04 -11.73
N ASN A 327 -28.50 12.27 -11.55
CA ASN A 327 -29.84 12.64 -11.97
C ASN A 327 -29.85 12.87 -13.48
N ASP A 328 -30.87 12.33 -14.17
CA ASP A 328 -31.12 12.64 -15.57
C ASP A 328 -32.60 12.92 -15.81
N SER A 329 -32.96 14.19 -15.99
CA SER A 329 -34.35 14.60 -16.25
C SER A 329 -34.95 14.00 -17.53
N LYS A 330 -34.12 13.44 -18.43
CA LYS A 330 -34.56 12.82 -19.69
C LYS A 330 -34.83 11.32 -19.55
N ILE A 331 -34.48 10.73 -18.41
CA ILE A 331 -34.59 9.28 -18.16
C ILE A 331 -35.48 9.07 -16.95
N GLY A 332 -36.69 8.55 -17.18
CA GLY A 332 -37.78 8.52 -16.18
C GLY A 332 -37.37 8.03 -14.79
N PRO A 333 -36.74 6.85 -14.62
CA PRO A 333 -36.35 6.37 -13.30
C PRO A 333 -35.29 7.23 -12.56
N LEU A 334 -34.56 8.08 -13.29
CA LEU A 334 -33.50 8.92 -12.74
C LEU A 334 -33.86 10.41 -12.73
N SER A 335 -35.06 10.80 -13.16
CA SER A 335 -35.44 12.21 -13.26
C SER A 335 -35.61 12.88 -11.90
N HIS A 336 -35.87 12.10 -10.85
CA HIS A 336 -36.11 12.58 -9.48
C HIS A 336 -35.12 12.03 -8.45
N ILE A 337 -34.08 11.30 -8.88
CA ILE A 337 -33.08 10.78 -7.96
C ILE A 337 -32.16 11.91 -7.49
N HIS A 338 -31.80 11.91 -6.22
CA HIS A 338 -30.74 12.77 -5.72
C HIS A 338 -29.39 12.19 -6.19
N PRO A 339 -28.51 12.96 -6.84
CA PRO A 339 -27.18 12.47 -7.21
C PRO A 339 -26.39 12.10 -5.95
N LEU A 340 -25.75 10.93 -5.97
CA LEU A 340 -24.93 10.47 -4.85
C LEU A 340 -23.87 9.46 -5.29
N VAL A 341 -22.91 9.18 -4.39
CA VAL A 341 -21.97 8.08 -4.54
C VAL A 341 -22.55 6.87 -3.81
N TYR A 342 -23.12 5.94 -4.56
CA TYR A 342 -23.86 4.81 -4.00
C TYR A 342 -22.91 3.66 -3.61
N PRO A 343 -22.87 3.24 -2.33
CA PRO A 343 -22.02 2.14 -1.89
C PRO A 343 -22.58 0.80 -2.33
N MET A 344 -21.79 0.03 -3.09
CA MET A 344 -22.22 -1.26 -3.61
C MET A 344 -21.83 -2.40 -2.67
N PHE A 345 -20.56 -2.44 -2.29
CA PHE A 345 -20.00 -3.41 -1.34
C PHE A 345 -18.62 -2.94 -0.89
N TRP A 346 -18.12 -3.53 0.19
CA TRP A 346 -16.74 -3.36 0.62
C TRP A 346 -16.11 -4.72 0.88
N VAL A 347 -14.79 -4.76 0.80
CA VAL A 347 -13.99 -5.97 0.91
C VAL A 347 -12.99 -5.79 2.05
N ASN A 348 -12.84 -6.85 2.84
CA ASN A 348 -11.80 -7.00 3.86
C ASN A 348 -10.83 -8.09 3.42
N GLU A 349 -9.72 -7.70 2.82
CA GLU A 349 -8.63 -8.62 2.52
C GLU A 349 -7.68 -8.67 3.72
N HIS A 350 -7.61 -9.82 4.37
CA HIS A 350 -6.82 -10.02 5.58
C HIS A 350 -5.87 -11.21 5.43
N GLY A 351 -4.62 -11.01 5.83
CA GLY A 351 -3.61 -12.05 5.92
C GLY A 351 -2.78 -11.88 7.19
N GLU A 352 -2.63 -12.96 7.94
CA GLU A 352 -1.84 -13.04 9.16
C GLU A 352 -0.94 -14.27 9.12
N ILE A 353 0.28 -14.15 9.63
CA ILE A 353 1.20 -15.27 9.80
C ILE A 353 0.56 -16.33 10.72
N ASP A 354 0.68 -17.60 10.35
CA ASP A 354 0.21 -18.69 11.21
C ASP A 354 1.27 -19.09 12.25
N LYS A 355 0.85 -19.84 13.27
CA LYS A 355 1.73 -20.27 14.36
C LYS A 355 2.96 -21.06 13.87
N PRO A 356 2.85 -22.05 12.96
CA PRO A 356 4.01 -22.76 12.44
C PRO A 356 5.04 -21.86 11.74
N ASN A 357 4.60 -20.90 10.91
CA ASN A 357 5.51 -19.98 10.25
C ASN A 357 6.11 -18.96 11.23
N ALA A 358 5.36 -18.52 12.24
CA ALA A 358 5.88 -17.68 13.30
C ALA A 358 6.96 -18.40 14.12
N ASP A 359 6.75 -19.68 14.46
CA ASP A 359 7.76 -20.49 15.17
C ASP A 359 9.01 -20.72 14.30
N MET A 360 8.82 -20.93 12.99
CA MET A 360 9.93 -20.98 12.04
C MET A 360 10.70 -19.65 12.00
N PHE A 361 9.99 -18.52 11.97
CA PHE A 361 10.60 -17.19 11.99
C PHE A 361 11.42 -16.99 13.27
N HIS A 362 10.89 -17.35 14.44
CA HIS A 362 11.63 -17.29 15.70
C HIS A 362 12.93 -18.07 15.66
N LYS A 363 12.86 -19.33 15.22
CA LYS A 363 14.02 -20.22 15.18
C LYS A 363 15.10 -19.74 14.21
N LYS A 364 14.69 -19.20 13.05
CA LYS A 364 15.61 -18.84 11.97
C LYS A 364 16.08 -17.39 12.00
N VAL A 365 15.32 -16.50 12.63
CA VAL A 365 15.55 -15.05 12.57
C VAL A 365 15.68 -14.47 13.99
N SER A 366 14.61 -14.50 14.79
CA SER A 366 14.58 -13.82 16.10
C SER A 366 15.67 -14.32 17.06
N VAL A 367 15.83 -15.64 17.19
CA VAL A 367 16.80 -16.24 18.12
C VAL A 367 18.24 -15.94 17.70
N PRO A 368 18.69 -16.23 16.45
CA PRO A 368 20.03 -15.86 16.02
C PRO A 368 20.35 -14.38 16.19
N LEU A 369 19.43 -13.48 15.81
CA LEU A 369 19.64 -12.03 15.96
C LEU A 369 19.78 -11.61 17.42
N THR A 370 18.95 -12.16 18.30
CA THR A 370 19.02 -11.90 19.75
C THR A 370 20.34 -12.41 20.33
N VAL A 371 20.78 -13.61 19.95
CA VAL A 371 22.08 -14.17 20.38
C VAL A 371 23.23 -13.28 19.91
N LEU A 372 23.23 -12.86 18.64
CA LEU A 372 24.25 -11.95 18.10
C LEU A 372 24.27 -10.60 18.83
N MET A 373 23.10 -10.06 19.16
CA MET A 373 22.97 -8.82 19.93
C MET A 373 23.56 -8.98 21.35
N ILE A 374 23.22 -10.07 22.05
CA ILE A 374 23.77 -10.37 23.37
C ILE A 374 25.30 -10.54 23.30
N LEU A 375 25.80 -11.32 22.33
CA LEU A 375 27.24 -11.52 22.13
C LEU A 375 27.97 -10.21 21.83
N LYS A 376 27.38 -9.32 21.02
CA LYS A 376 27.93 -7.98 20.75
C LYS A 376 28.13 -7.18 22.04
N TYR A 377 27.14 -7.16 22.93
CA TYR A 377 27.25 -6.45 24.21
C TYR A 377 28.23 -7.12 25.17
N ILE A 378 28.30 -8.46 25.19
CA ILE A 378 29.31 -9.20 25.96
C ILE A 378 30.72 -8.83 25.49
N PHE A 379 30.99 -8.87 24.18
CA PHE A 379 32.31 -8.53 23.65
C PHE A 379 32.67 -7.06 23.88
N LEU A 380 31.70 -6.15 23.80
CA LEU A 380 31.92 -4.75 24.14
C LEU A 380 32.30 -4.58 25.62
N ALA A 381 31.62 -5.26 26.53
CA ALA A 381 31.93 -5.21 27.96
C ALA A 381 33.32 -5.79 28.27
N ILE A 382 33.68 -6.92 27.64
CA ILE A 382 35.03 -7.50 27.75
C ILE A 382 36.08 -6.52 27.22
N GLY A 383 35.83 -5.88 26.07
CA GLY A 383 36.73 -4.88 25.50
C GLY A 383 36.95 -3.68 26.42
N ILE A 384 35.89 -3.16 27.04
CA ILE A 384 35.98 -2.06 28.03
C ILE A 384 36.78 -2.49 29.26
N LEU A 385 36.54 -3.69 29.78
CA LEU A 385 37.27 -4.21 30.93
C LEU A 385 38.76 -4.35 30.63
N LEU A 386 39.11 -4.93 29.48
CA LEU A 386 40.50 -5.05 29.03
C LEU A 386 41.17 -3.69 28.88
N PHE A 387 40.47 -2.71 28.28
CA PHE A 387 40.97 -1.34 28.13
C PHE A 387 41.25 -0.68 29.48
N ILE A 388 40.32 -0.81 30.44
CA ILE A 388 40.50 -0.29 31.81
C ILE A 388 41.69 -0.97 32.50
N THR A 389 41.85 -2.29 32.38
CA THR A 389 43.01 -3.00 32.96
C THR A 389 44.33 -2.54 32.36
N VAL A 390 44.41 -2.34 31.04
CA VAL A 390 45.62 -1.83 30.38
C VAL A 390 45.95 -0.42 30.85
N ILE A 391 44.97 0.49 30.91
CA ILE A 391 45.18 1.84 31.43
C ILE A 391 45.64 1.79 32.89
N SER A 392 45.01 0.96 33.71
CA SER A 392 45.37 0.82 35.12
C SER A 392 46.82 0.32 35.28
N LEU A 393 47.25 -0.65 34.47
CA LEU A 393 48.63 -1.15 34.45
C LEU A 393 49.62 -0.09 33.96
N LEU A 394 49.26 0.72 32.96
CA LEU A 394 50.11 1.80 32.47
C LEU A 394 50.26 2.94 33.49
N VAL A 395 49.17 3.32 34.17
CA VAL A 395 49.19 4.30 35.26
C VAL A 395 50.02 3.77 36.42
N TYR A 396 49.82 2.51 36.81
CA TYR A 396 50.60 1.87 37.87
C TYR A 396 52.10 1.82 37.51
N SER A 397 52.43 1.47 36.27
CA SER A 397 53.82 1.45 35.77
C SER A 397 54.46 2.83 35.81
N ARG A 398 53.76 3.88 35.36
CA ARG A 398 54.25 5.27 35.46
C ARG A 398 54.38 5.75 36.91
N TYR A 399 53.43 5.41 37.77
CA TYR A 399 53.49 5.73 39.19
C TYR A 399 54.71 5.07 39.86
N LYS A 400 54.96 3.79 39.57
CA LYS A 400 56.11 3.05 40.06
C LYS A 400 57.43 3.64 39.55
N ASN A 401 57.54 3.93 38.25
CA ASN A 401 58.74 4.55 37.68
C ASN A 401 59.05 5.91 38.31
N ASN A 402 58.02 6.75 38.56
CA ASN A 402 58.19 8.03 39.26
C ASN A 402 58.64 7.89 40.73
N GLN A 403 58.38 6.77 41.40
CA GLN A 403 58.90 6.52 42.76
C GLN A 403 60.38 6.08 42.76
N THR A 404 60.81 5.34 41.74
CA THR A 404 62.22 4.91 41.62
C THR A 404 63.21 6.05 41.36
N ASP A 405 62.76 7.17 40.79
CA ASP A 405 63.61 8.36 40.56
C ASP A 405 63.81 9.24 41.82
N VAL A 406 63.17 8.92 42.96
CA VAL A 406 63.18 9.76 44.18
C VAL A 406 64.07 9.22 45.31
N VAL A 407 64.84 8.14 45.09
CA VAL A 407 65.63 7.49 46.15
C VAL A 407 67.16 7.61 45.92
N ILE A 408 67.75 8.52 46.72
CA ILE A 408 69.16 8.69 47.15
C ILE A 408 70.10 9.49 46.22
N VAL A 409 70.13 10.81 46.42
CA VAL A 409 71.38 11.58 46.38
C VAL A 409 71.86 11.70 47.82
N ALA A 410 72.78 10.83 48.24
CA ALA A 410 73.52 11.00 49.48
C ALA A 410 74.49 12.18 49.28
N VAL A 411 74.28 13.26 50.04
CA VAL A 411 75.15 14.42 50.06
C VAL A 411 76.39 14.07 50.90
N GLU A 412 77.55 13.93 50.26
CA GLU A 412 78.84 13.94 50.96
C GLU A 412 79.16 15.39 51.41
N PRO A 413 79.59 15.61 52.67
CA PRO A 413 80.04 16.93 53.09
C PRO A 413 81.49 17.14 52.64
N THR A 414 81.69 18.18 51.84
CA THR A 414 82.98 18.80 51.58
C THR A 414 83.48 19.51 52.83
N THR A 415 84.68 19.17 53.30
CA THR A 415 85.45 20.04 54.21
C THR A 415 86.80 20.39 53.63
N THR A 416 86.96 21.68 53.51
CA THR A 416 88.05 22.54 53.05
C THR A 416 89.36 22.35 53.80
N THR A 417 90.47 22.44 53.06
CA THR A 417 91.81 22.73 53.56
C THR A 417 91.95 24.23 53.88
N ASP A 418 92.41 24.60 55.08
CA ASP A 418 93.44 25.64 55.22
C ASP A 418 94.09 25.71 56.62
N GLU A 419 95.42 25.74 56.57
CA GLU A 419 96.44 26.44 57.36
C GLU A 419 96.36 26.63 58.91
N THR A 420 97.33 25.98 59.57
CA THR A 420 98.28 26.49 60.62
C THR A 420 97.80 27.43 61.76
N THR A 421 97.74 26.84 62.98
CA THR A 421 98.36 27.23 64.29
C THR A 421 98.33 28.69 64.83
N PRO A 422 98.57 28.93 66.15
CA PRO A 422 98.12 28.25 67.39
C PRO A 422 97.81 29.23 68.58
N LEU A 423 97.57 28.67 69.78
CA LEU A 423 97.81 29.23 71.14
C LEU A 423 96.91 30.39 71.65
N LEU A 424 96.17 30.18 72.75
CA LEU A 424 96.59 30.37 74.17
C LEU A 424 95.39 30.49 75.13
N ALA A 425 95.65 29.96 76.34
CA ALA A 425 95.05 30.25 77.65
C ALA A 425 93.65 29.70 77.99
#